data_AF-A0A920BM69-F1
#
_entry.id   AF-A0A920BM69-F1
#
_cell.length_a   1.000
_cell.length_b   1.000
_cell.length_c   1.000
_cell.angle_alpha   90.00
_cell.angle_beta   90.00
_cell.angle_gamma   90.00
#
_symmetry.space_group_name_H-M   'P 1'
#
loop_
_entity.id
_entity.type
_entity.pdbx_description
1 polymer ?
#
loop_
_entity_poly.entity_id
_entity_poly.type
_entity_poly.pdbx_seq_one_letter_code
_entity_poly.pdbx_strand_id
1 'polypeptide(L)'
;MLERKGTVVAPDFLAVAGPIFAAWPTDNQTSSDVIASATSMISDALEESSKHEDGLFLGACYRAESFLATWHDTKLFGRPLAS
;
A
#
# COMPACT_ATOMS: atom_id res chain seq x y z
N MET A 1 -14.18 -11.02 -4.00
CA MET A 1 -14.26 -9.55 -3.90
C MET A 1 -14.77 -9.17 -2.52
N LEU A 2 -14.06 -8.34 -1.74
CA LEU A 2 -14.55 -7.78 -0.46
C LEU A 2 -15.62 -6.68 -0.65
N GLU A 3 -16.23 -6.62 -1.83
CA GLU A 3 -17.35 -5.74 -2.12
C GLU A 3 -18.64 -6.42 -1.67
N ARG A 4 -19.26 -5.89 -0.62
CA ARG A 4 -20.62 -6.25 -0.23
C ARG A 4 -21.51 -5.04 -0.47
N LYS A 5 -22.52 -5.19 -1.34
CA LYS A 5 -23.52 -4.14 -1.66
C LYS A 5 -22.94 -2.85 -2.27
N GLY A 6 -21.91 -2.95 -3.11
CA GLY A 6 -21.35 -1.77 -3.80
C GLY A 6 -20.59 -0.80 -2.88
N THR A 7 -20.24 -1.23 -1.67
CA THR A 7 -19.40 -0.46 -0.76
C THR A 7 -17.93 -0.68 -1.08
N VAL A 8 -17.20 0.40 -1.34
CA VAL A 8 -15.74 0.40 -1.45
C VAL A 8 -15.17 0.23 -0.04
N VAL A 9 -14.36 -0.81 0.15
CA VAL A 9 -13.67 -1.10 1.41
C VAL A 9 -12.18 -0.90 1.20
N ALA A 10 -11.61 0.08 1.91
CA ALA A 10 -10.16 0.29 1.90
C ALA A 10 -9.44 -0.90 2.56
N PRO A 11 -8.29 -1.35 2.02
CA PRO A 11 -7.46 -2.35 2.68
C PRO A 11 -7.02 -1.81 4.04
N ASP A 12 -7.15 -2.62 5.08
CA ASP A 12 -6.83 -2.24 6.46
C ASP A 12 -5.39 -1.74 6.59
N PHE A 13 -4.43 -2.46 6.01
CA PHE A 13 -3.01 -2.13 6.03
C PHE A 13 -2.69 -0.79 5.37
N LEU A 14 -3.49 -0.30 4.41
CA LEU A 14 -3.36 1.07 3.88
C LEU A 14 -4.05 2.08 4.80
N ALA A 15 -5.24 1.76 5.29
CA ALA A 15 -6.02 2.64 6.16
C ALA A 15 -5.30 2.97 7.49
N VAL A 16 -4.48 2.05 8.00
CA VAL A 16 -3.72 2.24 9.25
C VAL A 16 -2.22 2.50 9.04
N ALA A 17 -1.76 2.74 7.81
CA ALA A 17 -0.33 2.91 7.53
C ALA A 17 0.29 4.19 8.10
N GLY A 18 -0.52 5.20 8.44
CA GLY A 18 -0.05 6.54 8.82
C GLY A 18 1.09 6.57 9.86
N PRO A 19 0.98 5.85 11.00
CA PRO A 19 2.03 5.83 12.01
C PRO A 19 3.38 5.26 11.53
N ILE A 20 3.42 4.42 10.48
CA ILE A 20 4.67 3.85 9.94
C ILE A 20 5.57 4.95 9.38
N PHE A 21 4.98 6.01 8.81
CA PHE A 21 5.73 7.16 8.28
C PHE A 21 6.46 7.96 9.36
N ALA A 22 6.05 7.82 10.62
CA ALA A 22 6.70 8.47 11.77
C ALA A 22 7.79 7.59 12.42
N ALA A 23 7.94 6.33 12.00
CA ALA A 23 8.84 5.39 12.67
C ALA A 23 10.33 5.66 12.40
N TRP A 24 10.65 6.31 11.27
CA TRP A 24 12.00 6.70 10.89
C TRP A 24 12.02 8.14 10.37
N PRO A 25 11.97 9.14 11.26
CA PRO A 25 11.99 10.53 10.85
C PRO A 25 13.34 10.89 10.22
N THR A 26 13.32 11.62 9.12
CA THR A 26 14.52 12.29 8.60
C THR A 26 14.84 13.51 9.45
N ASP A 27 16.12 13.92 9.49
CA ASP A 27 16.53 15.14 10.21
C ASP A 27 15.67 16.35 9.77
N ASN A 28 15.26 17.15 10.74
CA ASN A 28 14.37 18.31 10.58
C ASN A 28 12.96 18.04 10.02
N GLN A 29 12.52 16.79 9.91
CA GLN A 29 11.15 16.49 9.49
C GLN A 29 10.15 16.90 10.56
N THR A 30 9.18 17.73 10.19
CA THR A 30 8.08 18.13 11.10
C THR A 30 6.95 17.10 11.06
N SER A 31 6.07 17.11 12.07
CA SER A 31 4.87 16.27 12.05
C SER A 31 3.97 16.57 10.85
N SER A 32 3.93 17.81 10.38
CA SER A 32 3.17 18.20 9.18
C SER A 32 3.73 17.55 7.92
N ASP A 33 5.05 17.46 7.80
CA ASP A 33 5.72 16.81 6.68
C ASP A 33 5.42 15.30 6.66
N VAL A 34 5.44 14.65 7.83
CA VAL A 34 5.07 13.24 7.98
C VAL A 34 3.61 13.02 7.54
N ILE A 35 2.68 13.86 8.00
CA ILE A 35 1.26 13.77 7.64
C ILE A 35 1.06 13.97 6.14
N ALA A 36 1.75 14.94 5.53
CA ALA A 36 1.69 15.19 4.10
C ALA A 36 2.20 13.99 3.30
N SER A 37 3.35 13.43 3.67
CA SER A 37 3.92 12.24 3.02
C SER A 37 3.01 11.02 3.15
N ALA A 38 2.50 10.76 4.35
CA ALA A 38 1.58 9.65 4.59
C ALA A 38 0.30 9.79 3.77
N THR A 39 -0.29 10.99 3.76
CA THR A 39 -1.52 11.28 3.01
C THR A 39 -1.31 11.06 1.52
N SER A 40 -0.21 11.58 0.95
CA SER A 40 0.12 11.40 -0.46
C SER A 40 0.30 9.92 -0.80
N MET A 41 1.19 9.22 -0.10
CA MET A 41 1.55 7.84 -0.44
C MET A 41 0.40 6.85 -0.24
N ILE A 42 -0.44 7.04 0.78
CA ILE A 42 -1.64 6.22 0.99
C ILE A 42 -2.68 6.51 -0.10
N SER A 43 -2.90 7.77 -0.47
CA SER A 43 -3.84 8.15 -1.52
C SER A 43 -3.42 7.58 -2.88
N ASP A 44 -2.14 7.69 -3.22
CA ASP A 44 -1.58 7.15 -4.46
C ASP A 44 -1.72 5.63 -4.52
N ALA A 45 -1.44 4.94 -3.41
CA ALA A 45 -1.61 3.49 -3.32
C ALA A 45 -3.08 3.07 -3.48
N LEU A 46 -4.03 3.79 -2.88
CA LEU A 46 -5.46 3.52 -3.03
C LEU A 46 -5.94 3.78 -4.46
N GLU A 47 -5.52 4.89 -5.07
CA GLU A 47 -5.91 5.24 -6.44
C GLU A 47 -5.39 4.21 -7.45
N GLU A 48 -4.10 3.85 -7.38
CA GLU A 48 -3.51 2.86 -8.28
C GLU A 48 -4.18 1.48 -8.10
N SER A 49 -4.34 1.04 -6.86
CA SER A 49 -4.91 -0.28 -6.56
C SER A 49 -6.39 -0.39 -6.92
N SER A 50 -7.14 0.73 -6.89
CA SER A 50 -8.55 0.76 -7.27
C SER A 50 -8.81 0.47 -8.75
N LYS A 51 -7.77 0.61 -9.60
CA LYS A 51 -7.83 0.35 -11.04
C LYS A 51 -7.65 -1.13 -11.39
N HIS A 52 -7.35 -1.97 -10.40
CA HIS A 52 -7.11 -3.40 -10.60
C HIS A 52 -8.41 -4.20 -10.77
N GLU A 53 -8.44 -5.13 -11.72
CA GLU A 53 -9.65 -5.94 -12.04
C GLU A 53 -10.09 -6.86 -10.89
N ASP A 54 -9.13 -7.40 -10.14
CA ASP A 54 -9.38 -8.19 -8.92
C ASP A 54 -9.82 -7.35 -7.70
N GLY A 55 -10.02 -6.05 -7.90
CA GLY A 55 -10.49 -5.11 -6.89
C GLY A 55 -9.40 -4.57 -5.97
N LEU A 56 -9.78 -3.59 -5.16
CA LEU A 56 -8.86 -2.74 -4.40
C LEU A 56 -7.93 -3.51 -3.44
N PHE A 57 -8.44 -4.54 -2.77
CA PHE A 57 -7.63 -5.32 -1.81
C PHE A 57 -6.52 -6.12 -2.50
N LEU A 58 -6.86 -6.90 -3.52
CA LEU A 58 -5.86 -7.70 -4.25
C LEU A 58 -4.93 -6.81 -5.08
N GLY A 59 -5.45 -5.73 -5.69
CA GLY A 59 -4.64 -4.72 -6.36
C GLY A 59 -3.55 -4.14 -5.44
N ALA A 60 -3.89 -3.85 -4.19
CA ALA A 60 -2.92 -3.36 -3.21
C ALA A 60 -1.88 -4.43 -2.82
N CYS A 61 -2.27 -5.71 -2.73
CA CYS A 61 -1.32 -6.81 -2.54
C CYS A 61 -0.34 -6.92 -3.72
N TYR A 62 -0.82 -6.90 -4.96
CA TYR A 62 0.04 -7.00 -6.15
C TYR A 62 0.97 -5.80 -6.30
N ARG A 63 0.50 -4.60 -5.94
CA ARG A 63 1.36 -3.41 -5.84
C ARG A 63 2.50 -3.62 -4.84
N ALA A 64 2.20 -4.14 -3.65
CA ALA A 64 3.21 -4.43 -2.63
C ALA A 64 4.18 -5.52 -3.10
N GLU A 65 3.69 -6.60 -3.71
CA GLU A 65 4.52 -7.67 -4.27
C GLU A 65 5.45 -7.17 -5.37
N SER A 66 4.96 -6.31 -6.26
CA SER A 66 5.75 -5.71 -7.34
C SER A 66 6.88 -4.85 -6.77
N PHE A 67 6.61 -4.07 -5.73
CA PHE A 67 7.64 -3.31 -5.01
C PHE A 67 8.66 -4.22 -4.33
N LEU A 68 8.21 -5.25 -3.59
CA LEU A 68 9.09 -6.20 -2.91
C LEU A 68 9.95 -7.00 -3.88
N ALA A 69 9.46 -7.28 -5.09
CA ALA A 69 10.24 -7.93 -6.14
C ALA A 69 11.46 -7.11 -6.59
N THR A 70 11.48 -5.79 -6.33
CA THR A 70 12.64 -4.93 -6.63
C THR A 70 13.72 -4.96 -5.55
N TRP A 71 13.41 -5.48 -4.35
CA TRP A 71 14.33 -5.44 -3.22
C TRP A 71 15.46 -6.47 -3.31
N HIS A 72 15.25 -7.56 -4.05
CA HIS A 72 16.22 -8.63 -4.16
C HIS A 72 16.07 -9.39 -5.47
N ASP A 73 17.19 -9.64 -6.17
CA ASP A 73 17.21 -10.31 -7.47
C ASP A 73 16.66 -11.74 -7.41
N THR A 74 16.81 -12.40 -6.26
CA THR A 74 16.24 -13.74 -6.02
C THR A 74 14.96 -13.62 -5.22
N LYS A 75 13.85 -14.14 -5.74
CA LYS A 75 12.57 -14.15 -5.02
C LYS A 75 12.72 -14.90 -3.70
N LEU A 76 12.30 -14.26 -2.61
CA LEU A 76 12.18 -14.91 -1.29
C LEU A 76 11.20 -16.10 -1.41
N PHE A 77 11.47 -17.18 -0.68
CA PHE A 77 10.67 -18.41 -0.74
C PHE A 77 9.18 -18.13 -0.53
N GLY A 78 8.34 -18.62 -1.47
CA GLY A 78 6.88 -18.48 -1.43
C GLY A 78 6.31 -18.46 -2.85
N ARG A 79 5.04 -18.85 -3.02
CA ARG A 79 4.34 -18.66 -4.30
C ARG A 79 3.82 -17.21 -4.33
N PRO A 80 4.20 -16.38 -5.32
CA PRO A 80 3.55 -15.09 -5.52
C PRO A 80 2.04 -15.27 -5.66
N LEU A 81 1.24 -14.34 -5.14
CA LEU A 81 -0.21 -14.37 -5.38
C LEU A 81 -0.53 -13.92 -6.81
N ALA A 82 0.27 -13.01 -7.38
CA ALA A 82 0.27 -12.70 -8.80
C ALA A 82 1.21 -13.65 -9.56
N SER A 83 0.62 -14.63 -10.26
CA SER A 83 1.33 -15.47 -11.24
C SER A 83 0.66 -15.42 -12.58
#